data_AF-A0A9X8ZXW7-F1
#
_entry.id   AF-A0A9X8ZXW7-F1
#
_cell.length_a   1.000
_cell.length_b   1.000
_cell.length_c   1.000
_cell.angle_alpha   90.00
_cell.angle_beta   90.00
_cell.angle_gamma   90.00
#
_symmetry.space_group_name_H-M   'P 1'
#
loop_
_entity.id
_entity.type
_entity.pdbx_description
1 polymer ?
#
loop_
_entity_poly.entity_id
_entity_poly.type
_entity_poly.pdbx_seq_one_letter_code
_entity_poly.pdbx_strand_id
1 'polypeptide(L)' 'HPGKGGRHRQTETYGMTGKKLDAYLNLEPRDALARDIIDARNIYIKEGLYTPEIRSGLLEVIKLNKTKYPNIFDRQ' A
#
# COMPACT_ATOMS: atom_id res chain seq x y z
N HIS A 1 -1.05 3.23 -18.50
CA HIS A 1 -2.01 2.13 -18.28
C HIS A 1 -1.34 1.04 -17.47
N PRO A 2 -1.84 0.66 -16.28
CA PRO A 2 -1.38 -0.57 -15.64
C PRO A 2 -1.68 -1.73 -16.61
N GLY A 3 -0.75 -2.68 -16.74
CA GLY A 3 -0.95 -3.85 -17.60
C GLY A 3 -2.10 -4.76 -17.12
N LYS A 4 -2.31 -5.91 -17.77
CA LYS A 4 -3.25 -6.94 -17.28
C LYS A 4 -2.87 -7.37 -15.86
N GLY A 5 -3.67 -6.96 -14.87
CA GLY A 5 -3.46 -7.20 -13.45
C GLY A 5 -3.59 -5.87 -12.70
N GLY A 6 -4.63 -5.72 -11.88
CA GLY A 6 -5.00 -4.45 -11.23
C GLY A 6 -3.98 -3.85 -10.26
N ARG A 7 -2.78 -4.43 -10.13
CA ARG A 7 -1.67 -3.89 -9.33
C ARG A 7 -0.68 -3.13 -10.22
N HIS A 8 -0.30 -1.93 -9.79
CA HIS A 8 0.69 -1.14 -10.51
C HIS A 8 2.06 -1.82 -10.48
N ARG A 9 2.71 -2.00 -11.63
CA ARG A 9 3.98 -2.77 -11.71
C ARG A 9 5.15 -2.12 -10.96
N GLN A 10 5.02 -0.84 -10.63
CA GLN A 10 6.06 -0.11 -9.89
C GLN A 10 5.91 -0.24 -8.36
N THR A 11 4.83 -0.85 -7.85
CA THR A 11 4.74 -1.07 -6.40
C THR A 11 5.86 -1.99 -5.95
N GLU A 12 6.48 -1.70 -4.81
CA GLU A 12 7.57 -2.45 -4.23
C GLU A 12 7.24 -3.94 -4.09
N THR A 13 5.98 -4.25 -3.75
CA THR A 13 5.49 -5.62 -3.55
C THR A 13 5.18 -6.37 -4.86
N TYR A 14 5.24 -5.71 -6.03
CA TYR A 14 5.03 -6.36 -7.31
C TYR A 14 6.24 -7.24 -7.69
N GLY A 15 6.04 -8.56 -7.69
CA GLY A 15 7.11 -9.52 -7.99
C GLY A 15 8.15 -9.66 -6.86
N MET A 16 7.81 -9.24 -5.64
CA MET A 16 8.69 -9.39 -4.47
C MET A 16 8.92 -10.87 -4.14
N THR A 17 10.18 -11.26 -3.94
CA THR A 17 10.59 -12.64 -3.63
C THR A 17 11.76 -12.69 -2.63
N GLY A 18 12.02 -13.89 -2.09
CA GLY A 18 13.14 -14.15 -1.18
C GLY A 18 13.08 -13.32 0.11
N LYS A 19 14.26 -12.95 0.64
CA LYS A 19 14.40 -12.25 1.92
C LYS A 19 13.55 -10.98 2.05
N LYS A 20 13.28 -10.28 0.94
CA LYS A 20 12.43 -9.08 0.94
C LYS A 20 10.97 -9.42 1.19
N LEU A 21 10.49 -10.49 0.55
CA LEU A 21 9.15 -11.02 0.79
C LEU A 21 9.01 -11.51 2.23
N ASP A 22 10.00 -12.26 2.71
CA ASP A 22 10.00 -12.76 4.09
C ASP A 22 9.95 -11.60 5.10
N ALA A 23 10.75 -10.57 4.89
CA ALA A 23 10.75 -9.37 5.74
C ALA A 23 9.40 -8.63 5.70
N TYR A 24 8.77 -8.52 4.52
CA TYR A 24 7.45 -7.89 4.38
C TYR A 24 6.35 -8.70 5.07
N LEU A 25 6.36 -10.02 4.93
CA LEU A 25 5.36 -10.90 5.54
C LEU A 25 5.46 -10.97 7.07
N ASN A 26 6.62 -10.61 7.62
CA ASN A 26 6.84 -10.50 9.06
C ASN A 26 6.50 -9.11 9.63
N LEU A 27 6.02 -8.17 8.80
CA LEU A 27 5.55 -6.87 9.30
C LEU A 27 4.22 -7.04 10.01
N GLU A 28 4.02 -6.25 11.06
CA GLU A 28 2.69 -6.05 11.63
C GLU A 28 1.74 -5.51 10.55
N PRO A 29 0.45 -5.92 10.53
CA PRO A 29 -0.49 -5.51 9.49
C PRO A 29 -0.53 -4.00 9.26
N ARG A 30 -0.42 -3.21 10.33
CA ARG A 30 -0.38 -1.74 10.28
C ARG A 30 0.84 -1.22 9.53
N ASP A 31 2.01 -1.83 9.75
CA ASP A 31 3.26 -1.42 9.14
C ASP A 31 3.31 -1.84 7.67
N ALA A 32 2.79 -3.02 7.35
CA ALA A 32 2.60 -3.46 5.96
C ALA A 32 1.69 -2.48 5.20
N LEU A 33 0.52 -2.13 5.77
CA LEU A 33 -0.39 -1.15 5.16
C LEU A 33 0.25 0.23 5.01
N ALA A 34 0.97 0.71 6.04
CA ALA A 34 1.65 2.01 5.96
C ALA A 34 2.71 2.02 4.85
N ARG A 35 3.48 0.94 4.73
CA ARG A 35 4.50 0.78 3.69
C ARG A 35 3.89 0.82 2.29
N ASP A 36 2.82 0.05 2.05
CA ASP A 36 2.15 0.01 0.75
C ASP A 36 1.52 1.36 0.37
N ILE A 37 0.95 2.10 1.34
CA ILE A 37 0.41 3.44 1.07
C ILE A 37 1.52 4.44 0.75
N ILE A 38 2.65 4.39 1.45
CA ILE A 38 3.80 5.26 1.17
C ILE A 38 4.36 4.96 -0.21
N ASP A 39 4.50 3.69 -0.57
CA ASP A 39 4.97 3.26 -1.89
C ASP A 39 4.06 3.76 -3.02
N ALA A 40 2.75 3.53 -2.90
CA ALA A 40 1.76 4.04 -3.85
C ALA A 40 1.80 5.58 -3.96
N ARG A 41 1.90 6.29 -2.83
CA ARG A 41 2.05 7.75 -2.83
C ARG A 41 3.29 8.19 -3.59
N ASN A 42 4.43 7.54 -3.35
CA ASN A 42 5.70 7.90 -3.99
C ASN A 42 5.66 7.66 -5.51
N ILE A 43 4.97 6.60 -5.97
CA ILE A 43 4.70 6.35 -7.39
C ILE A 43 3.90 7.50 -8.00
N TYR A 44 2.78 7.87 -7.38
CA TYR A 44 1.95 8.98 -7.88
C TYR A 44 2.71 10.31 -7.92
N ILE A 45 3.55 10.60 -6.91
CA ILE A 45 4.39 11.81 -6.88
C ILE A 45 5.39 11.76 -8.04
N LYS A 46 6.09 10.63 -8.21
CA LYS A 46 7.10 10.45 -9.26
C LYS A 46 6.52 10.60 -10.66
N GLU A 47 5.28 10.17 -10.87
CA GLU A 47 4.58 10.28 -12.15
C GLU A 47 3.86 11.64 -12.35
N GLY A 48 3.93 12.55 -11.37
CA GLY A 48 3.24 13.85 -11.45
C GLY A 48 1.71 13.74 -11.32
N LEU A 49 1.21 12.62 -10.81
CA LEU A 49 -0.21 12.28 -10.70
C LEU A 49 -0.75 12.40 -9.26
N TYR A 50 0.05 12.91 -8.31
CA TYR A 50 -0.38 13.06 -6.92
C TYR A 50 -1.31 14.26 -6.73
N THR A 51 -2.60 14.07 -7.05
CA THR A 51 -3.65 15.08 -6.92
C THR A 51 -4.37 15.00 -5.55
N PRO A 52 -5.19 16.01 -5.18
CA PRO A 52 -6.03 15.94 -3.98
C PRO A 52 -6.97 14.72 -3.96
N GLU A 53 -7.46 14.28 -5.11
CA GLU A 53 -8.32 13.09 -5.26
C GLU A 53 -7.53 11.82 -4.93
N ILE A 54 -6.32 11.67 -5.47
CA ILE A 54 -5.44 10.54 -5.15
C ILE A 54 -5.09 10.52 -3.66
N ARG A 55 -4.74 11.69 -3.09
CA ARG A 55 -4.49 11.81 -1.65
C ARG A 55 -5.69 11.35 -0.83
N SER A 56 -6.89 11.77 -1.21
CA SER A 56 -8.13 11.39 -0.52
C SER A 56 -8.40 9.89 -0.63
N GLY A 57 -8.20 9.30 -1.81
CA GLY A 57 -8.31 7.85 -2.02
C GLY A 57 -7.34 7.04 -1.16
N LEU A 58 -6.08 7.47 -1.03
CA LEU A 58 -5.10 6.82 -0.15
C LEU A 58 -5.53 6.87 1.33
N LEU A 59 -6.08 8.00 1.78
CA LEU A 59 -6.62 8.13 3.14
C LEU A 59 -7.85 7.24 3.35
N GLU A 60 -8.71 7.13 2.34
CA GLU A 60 -9.88 6.26 2.37
C GLU A 60 -9.49 4.79 2.48
N VAL A 61 -8.47 4.34 1.75
CA VAL A 61 -7.95 2.96 1.87
C VAL A 61 -7.48 2.67 3.30
N ILE A 62 -6.77 3.60 3.94
CA ILE A 62 -6.36 3.45 5.35
C ILE A 62 -7.59 3.30 6.25
N LYS A 63 -8.58 4.20 6.08
CA LYS A 63 -9.80 4.20 6.89
C LYS A 63 -10.58 2.89 6.73
N LEU A 64 -10.78 2.44 5.49
CA LEU A 64 -11.53 1.22 5.17
C LEU A 64 -10.87 -0.02 5.76
N ASN A 65 -9.54 -0.16 5.67
CA ASN A 65 -8.83 -1.29 6.26
C ASN A 65 -9.00 -1.34 7.77
N LYS A 66 -8.80 -0.20 8.46
CA LYS A 66 -8.98 -0.11 9.92
C LYS A 66 -10.42 -0.36 10.37
N THR A 67 -11.40 0.11 9.59
CA THR A 67 -12.83 -0.04 9.95
C THR A 67 -13.33 -1.46 9.68
N LYS A 68 -12.90 -2.08 8.58
CA LYS A 68 -13.37 -3.41 8.17
C LYS A 68 -12.69 -4.54 8.94
N TYR A 69 -11.45 -4.33 9.37
CA TYR A 69 -10.65 -5.33 10.06
C TYR A 69 -10.07 -4.78 11.37
N PRO A 70 -10.92 -4.33 12.32
CA PRO A 70 -10.46 -3.65 13.53
C PRO A 70 -9.46 -4.51 14.31
N ASN A 71 -9.76 -5.79 14.52
CA ASN A 71 -8.89 -6.70 15.29
C ASN A 71 -7.52 -6.99 14.64
N ILE A 72 -7.40 -6.78 13.32
CA ILE A 72 -6.14 -7.00 12.58
C ILE A 72 -5.26 -5.75 12.62
N PHE A 73 -5.87 -4.56 12.66
CA PHE A 73 -5.16 -3.28 12.62
C PHE A 73 -5.18 -2.53 13.95
N ASP A 74 -5.75 -3.12 15.01
CA ASP A 74 -5.67 -2.54 16.35
C ASP A 74 -4.25 -2.59 16.88
N ARG A 75 -3.93 -1.74 17.86
CA ARG A 75 -2.65 -1.89 18.58
C ARG A 75 -2.80 -3.10 19.51
N GLN A 76 -1.98 -4.14 19.30
CA GLN A 76 -1.67 -5.08 20.36
C GLN A 76 -0.91 -4.37 21.49
#